data_AF-A0A7C1W8B3-F1
#
_entry.id   AF-A0A7C1W8B3-F1
#
_cell.length_a   1.000
_cell.length_b   1.000
_cell.length_c   1.000
_cell.angle_alpha   90.00
_cell.angle_beta   90.00
_cell.angle_gamma   90.00
#
_symmetry.space_group_name_H-M   'P 1'
#
loop_
_entity.id
_entity.type
_entity.pdbx_description
1 polymer ?
#
loop_
_entity_poly.entity_id
_entity_poly.type
_entity_poly.pdbx_seq_one_letter_code
_entity_poly.pdbx_strand_id
1 'polypeptide(L)'
;MRWKQVLVGGVVAGVIVEVVGLAFSWLTQVIGQYNMLELAGMRGVDDPIAVLFFVYPWVLGFALSYVYSCFEKALEGDSTAKGWKFGLLMWIVISVPSAFLVFVSMNYPFGFTVNSVISPLIYMPVAGVAVAKIHEKL
;
A
#
# COMPACT_ATOMS: atom_id res chain seq x y z
N MET A 1 8.50 19.08 -11.66
CA MET A 1 8.41 17.86 -10.83
C MET A 1 9.34 18.02 -9.63
N ARG A 2 8.89 17.68 -8.41
CA ARG A 2 9.54 18.11 -7.16
C ARG A 2 10.23 16.92 -6.47
N TRP A 3 11.39 16.52 -6.98
CA TRP A 3 12.08 15.27 -6.61
C TRP A 3 12.37 15.11 -5.11
N LYS A 4 12.70 16.19 -4.40
CA LYS A 4 12.92 16.15 -2.95
C LYS A 4 11.68 15.63 -2.19
N GLN A 5 10.50 16.07 -2.61
CA GLN A 5 9.23 15.64 -2.01
C GLN A 5 8.89 14.20 -2.39
N VAL A 6 9.21 13.79 -3.62
CA VAL A 6 9.05 12.39 -4.05
C VAL A 6 9.94 11.47 -3.21
N LEU A 7 11.18 11.87 -2.95
CA LEU A 7 12.11 11.07 -2.17
C LEU A 7 11.69 10.96 -0.70
N VAL A 8 11.45 12.10 -0.04
CA VAL A 8 11.06 12.13 1.38
C VAL A 8 9.67 11.54 1.58
N GLY A 9 8.72 11.89 0.71
CA GLY A 9 7.36 11.35 0.71
C GLY A 9 7.35 9.85 0.47
N GLY A 10 8.20 9.35 -0.43
CA GLY A 10 8.32 7.94 -0.72
C GLY A 10 8.83 7.11 0.46
N VAL A 11 9.87 7.58 1.15
CA VAL A 11 10.39 6.93 2.36
C VAL A 11 9.33 6.92 3.47
N VAL A 12 8.70 8.06 3.76
CA VAL A 12 7.68 8.16 4.81
C VAL A 12 6.46 7.29 4.49
N ALA A 13 6.00 7.30 3.24
CA ALA A 13 4.91 6.44 2.80
C ALA A 13 5.29 4.95 2.91
N GLY A 14 6.53 4.58 2.57
CA GLY A 14 7.03 3.21 2.70
C GLY A 14 6.99 2.71 4.15
N VAL A 15 7.47 3.52 5.10
CA VAL A 15 7.38 3.22 6.54
C VAL A 15 5.93 3.01 6.97
N ILE A 16 5.01 3.89 6.53
CA ILE A 16 3.58 3.78 6.88
C ILE A 16 2.99 2.48 6.32
N VAL A 17 3.24 2.18 5.04
CA VAL A 17 2.76 0.96 4.39
C VAL A 17 3.27 -0.28 5.13
N GLU A 18 4.54 -0.31 5.50
CA GLU A 18 5.15 -1.44 6.22
C GLU A 18 4.56 -1.60 7.62
N VAL A 19 4.59 -0.55 8.45
CA VAL A 19 4.14 -0.61 9.84
C VAL A 19 2.65 -0.92 9.95
N VAL A 20 1.83 -0.21 9.17
CA VAL A 20 0.38 -0.42 9.18
C VAL A 20 0.04 -1.76 8.53
N GLY A 21 0.72 -2.14 7.45
CA GLY A 21 0.54 -3.43 6.79
C GLY A 21 0.83 -4.61 7.72
N LEU A 22 1.93 -4.57 8.48
CA LEU A 22 2.27 -5.59 9.47
C LEU A 22 1.24 -5.67 10.60
N ALA A 23 0.80 -4.52 11.14
CA ALA A 23 -0.22 -4.47 12.18
C ALA A 23 -1.55 -5.09 11.70
N PHE A 24 -1.99 -4.80 10.48
CA PHE A 24 -3.21 -5.36 9.93
C PHE A 24 -3.07 -6.83 9.52
N SER A 25 -1.89 -7.24 9.04
CA SER A 25 -1.59 -8.66 8.83
C SER A 25 -1.78 -9.45 10.12
N TRP A 26 -1.21 -8.99 11.22
CA TRP A 26 -1.39 -9.60 12.54
C TRP A 26 -2.86 -9.66 12.97
N LEU A 27 -3.64 -8.57 12.77
CA LEU A 27 -5.07 -8.56 13.07
C LEU A 27 -5.87 -9.56 12.22
N THR A 28 -5.59 -9.65 10.92
CA THR A 28 -6.32 -10.56 10.02
C THR A 28 -6.07 -12.03 10.33
N GLN A 29 -4.90 -12.37 10.88
CA GLN A 29 -4.59 -13.72 11.35
C GLN A 29 -5.48 -14.15 12.53
N VAL A 30 -6.10 -13.21 13.25
CA VAL A 30 -7.11 -13.51 14.29
C VAL A 30 -8.45 -13.92 13.68
N ILE A 31 -8.80 -13.36 12.52
CA ILE A 31 -10.08 -13.62 11.84
C ILE A 31 -10.02 -14.92 11.04
N GLY A 32 -8.92 -15.15 10.33
CA GLY A 32 -8.69 -16.36 9.54
C GLY A 32 -7.21 -16.61 9.37
N GLN A 33 -6.73 -17.69 9.99
CA GLN A 33 -5.32 -18.05 9.94
C GLN A 33 -4.94 -18.53 8.53
N TYR A 34 -3.81 -18.06 8.03
CA TYR A 34 -3.19 -18.57 6.82
C TYR A 34 -1.68 -18.43 6.89
N ASN A 35 -0.94 -19.39 6.34
CA ASN A 35 0.49 -19.25 6.15
C ASN A 35 0.76 -18.68 4.76
N MET A 36 1.21 -17.42 4.70
CA MET A 36 1.54 -16.75 3.43
C MET A 36 2.63 -17.51 2.65
N LEU A 37 3.52 -18.22 3.34
CA LEU A 37 4.62 -18.98 2.74
C LEU A 37 4.16 -20.31 2.13
N GLU A 38 2.96 -20.79 2.47
CA GLU A 38 2.38 -22.03 1.95
C GLU A 38 1.36 -21.77 0.82
N LEU A 39 1.11 -20.50 0.49
CA LEU A 39 0.19 -20.16 -0.59
C LEU A 39 0.75 -20.62 -1.94
N ALA A 40 -0.09 -21.32 -2.72
CA ALA A 40 0.29 -21.83 -4.02
C ALA A 40 0.78 -20.70 -4.94
N GLY A 41 1.95 -20.88 -5.58
CA GLY A 41 2.55 -19.86 -6.46
C GLY A 41 3.45 -18.84 -5.76
N MET A 42 3.58 -18.89 -4.43
CA MET A 42 4.62 -18.12 -3.71
C MET A 42 5.99 -18.77 -3.88
N ARG A 43 7.04 -17.94 -3.89
CA ARG A 43 8.43 -18.43 -3.89
C ARG A 43 8.77 -18.93 -2.48
N GLY A 44 9.57 -19.99 -2.39
CA GLY A 44 10.06 -20.51 -1.12
C GLY A 44 10.95 -19.49 -0.39
N VAL A 45 11.00 -19.58 0.94
CA VAL A 45 11.82 -18.66 1.77
C VAL A 45 13.32 -18.79 1.51
N ASP A 46 13.74 -19.97 1.03
CA ASP A 46 15.11 -20.29 0.64
C ASP A 46 15.51 -19.64 -0.70
N ASP A 47 14.54 -19.11 -1.46
CA ASP A 47 14.81 -18.37 -2.70
C ASP A 47 15.31 -16.97 -2.36
N PRO A 48 16.53 -16.58 -2.76
CA PRO A 48 17.10 -15.27 -2.42
C PRO A 48 16.27 -14.11 -2.99
N ILE A 49 15.43 -14.32 -4.02
CA ILE A 49 14.55 -13.29 -4.57
C ILE A 49 13.35 -13.02 -3.67
N ALA A 50 12.95 -13.96 -2.80
CA ALA A 50 11.86 -13.77 -1.85
C ALA A 50 12.08 -12.57 -0.92
N VAL A 51 13.34 -12.18 -0.67
CA VAL A 51 13.68 -10.98 0.12
C VAL A 51 13.10 -9.68 -0.46
N LEU A 52 12.88 -9.61 -1.78
CA LEU A 52 12.30 -8.43 -2.43
C LEU A 52 10.85 -8.19 -2.00
N PHE A 53 10.17 -9.18 -1.42
CA PHE A 53 8.87 -8.99 -0.78
C PHE A 53 8.92 -7.89 0.29
N PHE A 54 10.00 -7.81 1.07
CA PHE A 54 10.19 -6.77 2.08
C PHE A 54 10.55 -5.40 1.49
N VAL A 55 10.91 -5.36 0.21
CA VAL A 55 11.21 -4.11 -0.51
C VAL A 55 9.94 -3.46 -1.05
N TYR A 56 8.86 -4.23 -1.23
CA TYR A 56 7.58 -3.76 -1.80
C TYR A 56 7.00 -2.50 -1.11
N PRO A 57 6.96 -2.38 0.23
CA PRO A 57 6.41 -1.18 0.88
C PRO A 57 7.09 0.10 0.41
N TRP A 58 8.40 0.05 0.21
CA TRP A 58 9.20 1.17 -0.28
C TRP A 58 8.88 1.49 -1.74
N VAL A 59 8.81 0.47 -2.60
CA VAL A 59 8.43 0.64 -4.00
C VAL A 59 7.05 1.29 -4.11
N LEU A 60 6.07 0.80 -3.34
CA LEU A 60 4.75 1.38 -3.29
C LEU A 60 4.78 2.81 -2.75
N GLY A 61 5.53 3.08 -1.67
CA GLY A 61 5.68 4.40 -1.10
C GLY A 61 6.20 5.43 -2.09
N PHE A 62 7.31 5.11 -2.79
CA PHE A 62 7.86 5.96 -3.85
C PHE A 62 6.87 6.13 -5.01
N ALA A 63 6.17 5.07 -5.42
CA ALA A 63 5.16 5.16 -6.47
C ALA A 63 4.00 6.08 -6.08
N LEU A 64 3.45 5.96 -4.87
CA LEU A 64 2.40 6.83 -4.34
C LEU A 64 2.87 8.29 -4.31
N SER A 65 4.09 8.53 -3.83
CA SER A 65 4.66 9.87 -3.76
C SER A 65 4.91 10.48 -5.13
N TYR A 66 5.38 9.69 -6.09
CA TYR A 66 5.55 10.11 -7.49
C TYR A 66 4.21 10.45 -8.13
N VAL A 67 3.23 9.55 -8.04
CA VAL A 67 1.90 9.72 -8.65
C VAL A 67 1.19 10.93 -8.03
N TYR A 68 1.27 11.14 -6.72
CA TYR A 68 0.70 12.32 -6.09
C TYR A 68 1.24 13.62 -6.71
N SER A 69 2.56 13.70 -6.98
CA SER A 69 3.17 14.88 -7.61
C SER A 69 2.62 15.19 -9.01
N CYS A 70 2.05 14.20 -9.70
CA CYS A 70 1.40 14.36 -11.00
C CYS A 70 -0.05 14.86 -10.88
N PHE A 71 -0.75 14.51 -9.80
CA PHE A 71 -2.20 14.73 -9.64
C PHE A 71 -2.57 15.78 -8.59
N GLU A 72 -1.62 16.27 -7.78
CA GLU A 72 -1.88 17.15 -6.63
C GLU A 72 -2.66 18.43 -6.96
N LYS A 73 -2.51 18.94 -8.19
CA LYS A 73 -3.20 20.14 -8.68
C LYS A 73 -4.67 19.89 -9.01
N ALA A 74 -5.01 18.66 -9.37
CA ALA A 74 -6.39 18.24 -9.66
C ALA A 74 -7.19 17.93 -8.39
N LEU A 75 -6.52 17.79 -7.24
CA LEU A 75 -7.16 17.53 -5.96
C LEU A 75 -7.50 18.83 -5.25
N GLU A 76 -8.74 18.93 -4.79
CA GLU A 76 -9.26 20.09 -4.04
C GLU A 76 -9.24 19.88 -2.53
N GLY A 77 -9.06 20.98 -1.79
CA GLY A 77 -9.03 21.00 -0.33
C GLY A 77 -7.65 21.28 0.25
N ASP A 78 -7.54 21.20 1.58
CA ASP A 78 -6.26 21.27 2.30
C ASP A 78 -5.44 19.99 2.09
N SER A 79 -4.17 19.98 2.52
CA SER A 79 -3.29 18.82 2.33
C SER A 79 -3.85 17.53 2.95
N THR A 80 -4.57 17.63 4.06
CA THR A 80 -5.21 16.47 4.68
C THR A 80 -6.33 15.92 3.81
N ALA A 81 -7.25 16.76 3.32
CA ALA A 81 -8.33 16.34 2.42
C ALA A 81 -7.80 15.80 1.10
N LYS A 82 -6.78 16.45 0.51
CA LYS A 82 -6.13 15.96 -0.72
C LYS A 82 -5.51 14.58 -0.51
N GLY A 83 -4.79 14.39 0.59
CA GLY A 83 -4.15 13.12 0.90
C GLY A 83 -5.13 11.98 1.13
N TRP A 84 -6.25 12.24 1.83
CA TRP A 84 -7.34 11.28 1.99
C TRP A 84 -7.96 10.88 0.64
N LYS A 85 -8.35 11.87 -0.18
CA LYS A 85 -8.92 11.63 -1.52
C LYS A 85 -7.95 10.83 -2.40
N PHE A 86 -6.67 11.20 -2.38
CA PHE A 86 -5.63 10.51 -3.13
C PHE A 86 -5.46 9.07 -2.68
N GLY A 87 -5.28 8.82 -1.38
CA GLY A 87 -5.07 7.47 -0.88
C GLY A 87 -6.28 6.55 -1.08
N LEU A 88 -7.50 7.08 -0.95
CA LEU A 88 -8.72 6.35 -1.29
C LEU A 88 -8.79 6.03 -2.79
N LEU A 89 -8.44 6.98 -3.66
CA LEU A 89 -8.38 6.75 -5.10
C LEU A 89 -7.36 5.66 -5.44
N MET A 90 -6.18 5.68 -4.83
CA MET A 90 -5.16 4.65 -5.01
C MET A 90 -5.61 3.29 -4.49
N TRP A 91 -6.34 3.25 -3.37
CA TRP A 91 -6.95 2.01 -2.89
C TRP A 91 -7.94 1.44 -3.91
N ILE A 92 -8.84 2.26 -4.45
CA ILE A 92 -9.81 1.82 -5.47
C ILE A 92 -9.10 1.34 -6.74
N VAL A 93 -8.08 2.06 -7.21
CA VAL A 93 -7.43 1.76 -8.50
C VAL A 93 -6.48 0.58 -8.41
N ILE A 94 -5.83 0.37 -7.26
CA ILE A 94 -4.79 -0.66 -7.09
C ILE A 94 -5.35 -1.88 -6.36
N SER A 95 -5.92 -1.68 -5.18
CA SER A 95 -6.22 -2.77 -4.25
C SER A 95 -7.47 -3.52 -4.64
N VAL A 96 -8.54 -2.81 -5.05
CA VAL A 96 -9.80 -3.45 -5.43
C VAL A 96 -9.63 -4.34 -6.68
N PRO A 97 -9.03 -3.88 -7.80
CA PRO A 97 -8.76 -4.74 -8.96
C PRO A 97 -7.82 -5.90 -8.62
N SER A 98 -6.76 -5.66 -7.85
CA SER A 98 -5.81 -6.71 -7.46
C SER A 98 -6.49 -7.82 -6.65
N ALA A 99 -7.28 -7.45 -5.64
CA ALA A 99 -7.98 -8.42 -4.82
C ALA A 99 -9.08 -9.15 -5.60
N PHE A 100 -9.78 -8.47 -6.51
CA PHE A 100 -10.75 -9.10 -7.39
C PHE A 100 -10.07 -10.16 -8.27
N LEU A 101 -8.93 -9.84 -8.88
CA LEU A 101 -8.16 -10.79 -9.67
C LEU A 101 -7.74 -12.01 -8.85
N VAL A 102 -7.20 -11.80 -7.64
CA VAL A 102 -6.85 -12.91 -6.74
C VAL A 102 -8.07 -13.75 -6.40
N PHE A 103 -9.19 -13.12 -6.03
CA PHE A 103 -10.41 -13.82 -5.64
C PHE A 103 -10.99 -14.71 -6.73
N VAL A 104 -10.93 -14.28 -8.00
CA VAL A 104 -11.50 -15.03 -9.12
C VAL A 104 -10.52 -16.02 -9.76
N SER A 105 -9.21 -15.86 -9.56
CA SER A 105 -8.18 -16.68 -10.25
C SER A 105 -7.36 -17.59 -9.34
N MET A 106 -7.31 -17.32 -8.03
CA MET A 106 -6.48 -18.06 -7.08
C MET A 106 -7.33 -18.79 -6.05
N ASN A 107 -6.95 -20.03 -5.73
CA ASN A 107 -7.55 -20.79 -4.63
C ASN A 107 -6.88 -20.43 -3.30
N TYR A 108 -6.91 -19.15 -2.93
CA TYR A 108 -6.33 -18.67 -1.68
C TYR A 108 -7.34 -18.65 -0.54
N PRO A 109 -6.90 -18.83 0.73
CA PRO A 109 -7.77 -18.71 1.88
C PRO A 109 -8.47 -17.35 1.90
N PHE A 110 -9.74 -17.33 2.31
CA PHE A 110 -10.52 -16.10 2.37
C PHE A 110 -9.86 -15.00 3.21
N GLY A 111 -9.15 -15.37 4.28
CA GLY A 111 -8.38 -14.44 5.13
C GLY A 111 -7.31 -13.65 4.35
N PHE A 112 -6.69 -14.25 3.34
CA PHE A 112 -5.73 -13.56 2.47
C PHE A 112 -6.42 -12.46 1.65
N THR A 113 -7.54 -12.79 1.01
CA THR A 113 -8.30 -11.81 0.20
C THR A 113 -8.78 -10.65 1.07
N VAL A 114 -9.31 -10.93 2.26
CA VAL A 114 -9.69 -9.89 3.23
C VAL A 114 -8.50 -9.02 3.60
N ASN A 115 -7.36 -9.62 3.94
CA ASN A 115 -6.13 -8.89 4.23
C ASN A 115 -5.71 -7.97 3.07
N SER A 116 -5.76 -8.46 1.83
CA SER A 116 -5.35 -7.73 0.63
C SER A 116 -6.27 -6.57 0.25
N VAL A 117 -7.50 -6.50 0.79
CA VAL A 117 -8.43 -5.38 0.54
C VAL A 117 -8.45 -4.40 1.72
N ILE A 118 -8.52 -4.94 2.94
CA ILE A 118 -8.76 -4.14 4.14
C ILE A 118 -7.49 -3.46 4.64
N SER A 119 -6.33 -4.14 4.60
CA SER A 119 -5.07 -3.51 5.04
C SER A 119 -4.75 -2.26 4.20
N PRO A 120 -4.82 -2.33 2.86
CA PRO A 120 -4.56 -1.17 2.01
C PRO A 120 -5.60 -0.05 2.14
N LEU A 121 -6.84 -0.38 2.49
CA LEU A 121 -7.88 0.63 2.77
C LEU A 121 -7.46 1.60 3.89
N ILE A 122 -6.55 1.16 4.76
CA ILE A 122 -6.13 1.94 5.92
C ILE A 122 -4.76 2.56 5.67
N TYR A 123 -3.78 1.78 5.23
CA TYR A 123 -2.44 2.35 5.02
C TYR A 123 -2.38 3.30 3.82
N MET A 124 -3.18 3.11 2.76
CA MET A 124 -3.12 4.00 1.58
C MET A 124 -3.62 5.41 1.86
N PRO A 125 -4.76 5.62 2.54
CA PRO A 125 -5.16 6.97 2.97
C PRO A 125 -4.18 7.63 3.94
N VAL A 126 -3.66 6.88 4.92
CA VAL A 126 -2.67 7.42 5.88
C VAL A 126 -1.38 7.83 5.16
N ALA A 127 -0.88 6.98 4.26
CA ALA A 127 0.27 7.30 3.42
C ALA A 127 -0.02 8.49 2.50
N GLY A 128 -1.21 8.56 1.91
CA GLY A 128 -1.65 9.68 1.07
C GLY A 128 -1.65 11.02 1.82
N VAL A 129 -2.15 11.04 3.06
CA VAL A 129 -2.08 12.22 3.94
C VAL A 129 -0.64 12.62 4.24
N ALA A 130 0.23 11.66 4.55
CA ALA A 130 1.63 11.96 4.82
C ALA A 130 2.34 12.54 3.58
N VAL A 131 2.14 11.92 2.41
CA VAL A 131 2.69 12.39 1.13
C VAL A 131 2.22 13.80 0.81
N ALA A 132 0.92 14.07 0.96
CA ALA A 132 0.34 15.39 0.67
C ALA A 132 0.91 16.48 1.58
N LYS A 133 1.06 16.19 2.89
CA LYS A 133 1.68 17.12 3.85
C LYS A 133 3.16 17.39 3.55
N ILE A 134 3.90 16.38 3.08
CA ILE A 134 5.31 16.54 2.70
C ILE A 134 5.44 17.41 1.44
N HIS A 135 4.57 17.21 0.45
CA HIS A 135 4.54 18.00 -0.78
C HIS A 135 4.11 19.46 -0.57
N GLU A 136 3.35 19.74 0.48
CA GLU A 136 2.98 21.11 0.86
C GLU A 136 4.12 21.83 1.59
N LYS A 137 4.87 21.13 2.46
CA LYS A 137 5.88 21.75 3.32
C LYS A 137 7.26 21.90 2.69
N LEU A 138 7.65 21.01 1.78
CA LEU A 138 8.96 21.02 1.11
C LEU A 138 8.86 21.69 -0.27
#